data_AF-A0AAD5JLD8-F1
#
_entry.id   AF-A0AAD5JLD8-F1
#
_cell.length_a   1.000
_cell.length_b   1.000
_cell.length_c   1.000
_cell.angle_alpha   90.00
_cell.angle_beta   90.00
_cell.angle_gamma   90.00
#
_symmetry.space_group_name_H-M   'P 1'
#
loop_
_entity.id
_entity.type
_entity.pdbx_description
1 polymer ?
#
loop_
_entity_poly.entity_id
_entity_poly.type
_entity_poly.pdbx_seq_one_letter_code
_entity_poly.pdbx_strand_id
1 'polypeptide(L)'
;MQSFDGKLVLSAFRFADPGYWLTDTQGENRSLVFNTSGFMYIVNSSNDNIYSLTRNISTPAEDYYHRATINDHGNFQQFVHHKNGSNWTLAWSPFDEPCKANSICGVYGMCSSPDNETETCNCLPGHTPLDPDNVFKGCRPETVMNYCAENSRDNFTVELIEDADFVSDSLGDLGQVDHVDMEECKKAIIDDCYSLAASWANSTCRKKRTPLVNTKKSVSTKGIKALIKVPIKVPINPDIPKPTNKKKFNSRAFLEIGSIISSTLAFLFGVAAIYYNPAAQRFIKRKPCNVLWGYYFKHRIVLKEVGRPELKPAIHRWHHQKIFMARNMMKAHRV
;
A
#
# COMPACT_ATOMS: atom_id res chain seq x y z
N MET A 1 -1.34 -1.14 21.39
CA MET A 1 0.11 -1.44 21.31
C MET A 1 0.87 -0.32 21.99
N GLN A 2 1.95 -0.60 22.70
CA GLN A 2 2.73 0.46 23.37
C GLN A 2 3.76 1.05 22.40
N SER A 3 3.82 2.37 22.34
CA SER A 3 4.81 3.10 21.54
C SER A 3 6.14 3.24 22.30
N PHE A 4 7.23 3.45 21.58
CA PHE A 4 8.58 3.61 22.14
C PHE A 4 8.71 4.80 23.11
N ASP A 5 7.83 5.81 22.98
CA ASP A 5 7.71 6.93 23.91
C ASP A 5 6.89 6.60 25.18
N GLY A 6 6.50 5.32 25.32
CA GLY A 6 5.74 4.76 26.42
C GLY A 6 4.29 5.22 26.48
N LYS A 7 3.73 5.69 25.36
CA LYS A 7 2.28 5.88 25.21
C LYS A 7 1.60 4.55 24.93
N LEU A 8 0.44 4.34 25.55
CA LEU A 8 -0.48 3.30 25.08
C LEU A 8 -1.22 3.86 23.87
N VAL A 9 -1.09 3.19 22.72
CA VAL A 9 -1.65 3.65 21.45
C VAL A 9 -2.61 2.59 20.91
N LEU A 10 -3.77 3.04 20.43
CA LEU A 10 -4.66 2.26 19.58
C LEU A 10 -4.47 2.73 18.15
N SER A 11 -4.06 1.80 17.28
CA SER A 11 -3.78 2.06 15.87
C SER A 11 -4.31 0.93 15.01
N ALA A 12 -4.69 1.27 13.78
CA ALA A 12 -5.09 0.29 12.78
C ALA A 12 -3.84 -0.37 12.15
N PHE A 13 -3.69 -1.68 12.33
CA PHE A 13 -2.50 -2.42 11.86
C PHE A 13 -2.28 -2.33 10.34
N ARG A 14 -3.34 -2.17 9.55
CA ARG A 14 -3.28 -2.30 8.09
C ARG A 14 -2.67 -1.10 7.34
N PHE A 15 -2.49 0.06 7.99
CA PHE A 15 -2.18 1.32 7.26
C PHE A 15 -1.03 2.16 7.85
N ALA A 16 -0.12 1.59 8.64
CA ALA A 16 0.95 2.36 9.31
C ALA A 16 0.38 3.61 10.02
N ASP A 17 -0.75 3.43 10.68
CA ASP A 17 -1.53 4.46 11.36
C ASP A 17 -0.77 5.00 12.58
N PRO A 18 -0.57 6.34 12.70
CA PRO A 18 0.04 6.94 13.89
C PRO A 18 -0.77 6.69 15.17
N GLY A 19 -2.03 6.29 15.04
CA GLY A 19 -2.93 5.93 16.13
C GLY A 19 -4.10 6.90 16.24
N TYR A 20 -5.32 6.36 16.39
CA TYR A 20 -6.55 7.13 16.58
C TYR A 20 -6.85 7.45 18.05
N TRP A 21 -6.10 6.84 18.97
CA TRP A 21 -6.15 7.16 20.39
C TRP A 21 -4.81 6.86 21.05
N LEU A 22 -4.38 7.75 21.94
CA LEU A 22 -3.15 7.60 22.72
C LEU A 22 -3.33 8.16 24.14
N THR A 23 -2.65 7.56 25.11
CA THR A 23 -2.58 8.10 26.47
C THR A 23 -1.63 9.29 26.54
N ASP A 24 -1.92 10.25 27.42
CA ASP A 24 -1.03 11.36 27.72
C ASP A 24 0.04 10.96 28.74
N THR A 25 0.86 9.98 28.36
CA THR A 25 1.94 9.46 29.19
C THR A 25 3.25 9.66 28.43
N GLN A 26 4.33 10.21 29.05
CA GLN A 26 5.67 10.30 28.43
C GLN A 26 6.83 9.57 29.14
N GLY A 27 7.64 8.78 28.44
CA GLY A 27 8.83 8.12 29.00
C GLY A 27 8.89 6.61 28.74
N GLU A 28 10.10 6.04 28.74
CA GLU A 28 10.36 4.64 28.39
C GLU A 28 9.93 3.65 29.49
N ASN A 29 9.90 2.35 29.15
CA ASN A 29 9.70 1.23 30.10
C ASN A 29 8.43 1.34 30.95
N ARG A 30 7.29 1.41 30.27
CA ARG A 30 5.98 1.39 30.92
C ARG A 30 5.28 0.07 30.71
N SER A 31 4.33 -0.25 31.57
CA SER A 31 3.52 -1.45 31.39
C SER A 31 2.05 -1.15 31.68
N LEU A 32 1.16 -1.68 30.85
CA LEU A 32 -0.26 -1.73 31.14
C LEU A 32 -0.51 -2.87 32.13
N VAL A 33 -1.10 -2.54 33.27
CA VAL A 33 -1.48 -3.49 34.31
C VAL A 33 -3.00 -3.60 34.34
N PHE A 34 -3.49 -4.83 34.37
CA PHE A 34 -4.89 -5.15 34.66
C PHE A 34 -4.91 -6.05 35.90
N ASN A 35 -5.33 -5.51 37.04
CA ASN A 35 -5.20 -6.19 38.33
C ASN A 35 -6.44 -7.00 38.72
N THR A 36 -6.33 -7.77 39.81
CA THR A 36 -7.39 -8.65 40.32
C THR A 36 -8.64 -7.91 40.82
N SER A 37 -8.50 -6.63 41.17
CA SER A 37 -9.62 -5.75 41.51
C SER A 37 -10.32 -5.15 40.28
N GLY A 38 -9.88 -5.52 39.08
CA GLY A 38 -10.41 -5.05 37.80
C GLY A 38 -9.79 -3.74 37.31
N PHE A 39 -8.91 -3.08 38.07
CA PHE A 39 -8.37 -1.79 37.66
C PHE A 39 -7.36 -1.95 36.53
N MET A 40 -7.52 -1.12 35.49
CA MET A 40 -6.54 -0.94 34.43
C MET A 40 -5.79 0.38 34.61
N TYR A 41 -4.47 0.32 34.65
CA TYR A 41 -3.59 1.48 34.81
C TYR A 41 -2.22 1.23 34.18
N ILE A 42 -1.47 2.30 33.93
CA ILE A 42 -0.10 2.26 33.40
C ILE A 42 0.86 2.50 34.57
N VAL A 43 1.88 1.64 34.67
CA VAL A 43 2.97 1.79 35.62
C VAL A 43 4.27 2.21 34.93
N ASN A 44 5.14 2.91 35.66
CA ASN A 44 6.52 3.17 35.28
C ASN A 44 7.44 1.98 35.66
N SER A 45 8.74 2.11 35.40
CA SER A 45 9.76 1.11 35.77
C SER A 45 9.92 0.88 37.28
N SER A 46 9.47 1.83 38.11
CA SER A 46 9.43 1.73 39.58
C SER A 46 8.14 1.10 40.11
N ASN A 47 7.23 0.64 39.24
CA ASN A 47 5.88 0.16 39.55
C ASN A 47 4.92 1.22 40.12
N ASP A 48 5.23 2.51 39.98
CA ASP A 48 4.30 3.57 40.36
C ASP A 48 3.17 3.67 39.33
N ASN A 49 1.93 3.75 39.81
CA ASN A 49 0.81 4.09 38.94
C ASN A 49 0.92 5.55 38.49
N ILE A 50 1.16 5.76 37.20
CA ILE A 50 1.31 7.08 36.58
C ILE A 50 0.07 7.50 35.78
N TYR A 51 -0.82 6.56 35.46
CA TYR A 51 -2.01 6.83 34.66
C TYR A 51 -3.06 5.75 34.86
N SER A 52 -4.18 6.09 35.49
CA SER A 52 -5.33 5.18 35.63
C SER A 52 -6.25 5.30 34.40
N LEU A 53 -6.43 4.19 33.67
CA LEU A 53 -7.44 4.12 32.61
C LEU A 53 -8.83 4.05 33.25
N THR A 54 -9.02 3.08 34.14
CA THR A 54 -10.28 2.85 34.84
C THR A 54 -10.25 3.54 36.20
N ARG A 55 -11.25 4.39 36.48
CA ARG A 55 -11.37 5.11 37.76
C ARG A 55 -12.42 4.52 38.69
N ASN A 56 -13.52 4.02 38.13
CA ASN A 56 -14.64 3.46 38.89
C ASN A 56 -14.89 2.03 38.41
N ILE A 57 -14.94 1.10 39.35
CA ILE A 57 -15.24 -0.31 39.09
C ILE A 57 -16.29 -0.75 40.09
N SER A 58 -17.18 -1.65 39.67
CA SER A 58 -18.17 -2.25 40.55
C SER A 58 -17.52 -2.94 41.74
N THR A 59 -18.03 -2.63 42.94
CA THR A 59 -17.53 -3.15 44.22
C THR A 59 -18.58 -4.03 44.91
N PRO A 60 -18.18 -5.11 45.61
CA PRO A 60 -16.81 -5.62 45.71
C PRO A 60 -16.37 -6.29 44.40
N ALA A 61 -15.12 -6.10 44.00
CA ALA A 61 -14.63 -6.59 42.70
C ALA A 61 -14.74 -8.12 42.56
N GLU A 62 -14.71 -8.83 43.69
CA GLU A 62 -14.85 -10.28 43.81
C GLU A 62 -16.21 -10.80 43.31
N ASP A 63 -17.25 -9.97 43.32
CA ASP A 63 -18.59 -10.35 42.86
C ASP A 63 -18.73 -10.29 41.34
N TYR A 64 -17.68 -9.87 40.63
CA TYR A 64 -17.70 -9.63 39.20
C TYR A 64 -16.60 -10.40 38.47
N TYR A 65 -16.93 -10.91 37.29
CA TYR A 65 -15.93 -11.25 36.27
C TYR A 65 -15.54 -9.99 35.51
N HIS A 66 -14.26 -9.82 35.22
CA HIS A 66 -13.73 -8.67 34.49
C HIS A 66 -13.03 -9.15 33.22
N ARG A 67 -13.24 -8.45 32.11
CA ARG A 67 -12.50 -8.71 30.87
C ARG A 67 -12.15 -7.40 30.18
N ALA A 68 -10.98 -7.35 29.56
CA ALA A 68 -10.56 -6.27 28.68
C ALA A 68 -10.28 -6.85 27.29
N THR A 69 -10.89 -6.27 26.26
CA THR A 69 -10.89 -6.82 24.90
C THR A 69 -10.96 -5.69 23.88
N ILE A 70 -10.37 -5.89 22.71
CA ILE A 70 -10.57 -5.01 21.56
C ILE A 70 -11.70 -5.61 20.73
N ASN A 71 -12.74 -4.83 20.43
CA ASN A 71 -13.84 -5.30 19.60
C ASN A 71 -13.42 -5.41 18.11
N ASP A 72 -14.28 -5.97 17.27
CA ASP A 72 -13.98 -6.19 15.84
C ASP A 72 -13.73 -4.88 15.06
N HIS A 73 -14.12 -3.73 15.63
CA HIS A 73 -13.94 -2.40 15.06
C HIS A 73 -12.80 -1.61 15.68
N GLY A 74 -12.00 -2.23 16.56
CA GLY A 74 -10.79 -1.62 17.13
C GLY A 74 -11.00 -0.81 18.40
N ASN A 75 -12.20 -0.72 18.97
CA ASN A 75 -12.41 -0.07 20.26
C ASN A 75 -11.95 -0.99 21.40
N PHE A 76 -11.06 -0.48 22.26
CA PHE A 76 -10.59 -1.21 23.45
C PHE A 76 -11.56 -1.01 24.61
N GLN A 77 -12.15 -2.09 25.11
CA GLN A 77 -13.26 -2.03 26.04
C GLN A 77 -12.99 -2.92 27.24
N GLN A 78 -13.34 -2.42 28.42
CA GLN A 78 -13.45 -3.18 29.64
C GLN A 78 -14.91 -3.49 29.92
N PHE A 79 -15.22 -4.75 30.18
CA PHE A 79 -16.53 -5.20 30.61
C PHE A 79 -16.48 -5.85 31.99
N VAL A 80 -17.58 -5.71 32.72
CA VAL A 80 -17.83 -6.40 33.98
C VAL A 80 -19.10 -7.25 33.88
N HIS A 81 -19.12 -8.38 34.56
CA HIS A 81 -20.28 -9.27 34.62
C HIS A 81 -20.46 -9.73 36.06
N HIS A 82 -21.56 -9.31 36.69
CA HIS A 82 -21.88 -9.74 38.04
C HIS A 82 -22.09 -11.26 38.06
N LYS A 83 -21.54 -11.97 39.05
CA LYS A 83 -21.62 -13.44 39.12
C LYS A 83 -23.07 -13.96 39.18
N ASN A 84 -23.99 -13.18 39.73
CA ASN A 84 -25.43 -13.48 39.75
C ASN A 84 -26.23 -12.70 38.68
N GLY A 85 -25.55 -11.97 37.79
CA GLY A 85 -26.17 -11.23 36.70
C GLY A 85 -26.29 -12.07 35.42
N SER A 86 -26.99 -11.53 34.44
CA SER A 86 -27.20 -12.18 33.14
C SER A 86 -26.33 -11.63 32.01
N ASN A 87 -25.88 -10.37 32.10
CA ASN A 87 -25.27 -9.64 31.00
C ASN A 87 -23.94 -8.99 31.38
N TRP A 88 -23.05 -8.86 30.39
CA TRP A 88 -21.86 -8.04 30.48
C TRP A 88 -22.23 -6.56 30.34
N THR A 89 -21.68 -5.70 31.18
CA THR A 89 -21.84 -4.25 31.12
C THR A 89 -20.51 -3.59 30.80
N LEU A 90 -20.54 -2.55 29.96
CA LEU A 90 -19.36 -1.76 29.63
C LEU A 90 -18.96 -0.96 30.87
N ALA A 91 -17.73 -1.17 31.36
CA ALA A 91 -17.18 -0.46 32.51
C ALA A 91 -16.27 0.70 32.08
N TRP A 92 -15.56 0.54 30.96
CA TRP A 92 -14.68 1.58 30.45
C TRP A 92 -14.37 1.39 28.95
N SER A 93 -14.27 2.51 28.24
CA SER A 93 -13.77 2.62 26.87
C SER A 93 -12.98 3.94 26.73
N PRO A 94 -11.98 4.00 25.84
CA PRO A 94 -11.21 5.21 25.55
C PRO A 94 -12.04 6.28 24.84
N PHE A 95 -13.11 5.86 24.16
CA PHE A 95 -14.06 6.72 23.47
C PHE A 95 -15.36 5.96 23.20
N ASP A 96 -16.44 6.71 23.07
CA ASP A 96 -17.79 6.17 22.87
C ASP A 96 -18.21 6.19 21.40
N GLU A 97 -17.65 7.11 20.61
CA GLU A 97 -17.99 7.26 19.18
C GLU A 97 -17.45 6.07 18.38
N PRO A 98 -18.30 5.21 17.78
CA PRO A 98 -17.83 3.99 17.14
C PRO A 98 -16.93 4.26 15.92
N CYS A 99 -17.27 5.27 15.11
CA CYS A 99 -16.50 5.69 13.94
C CYS A 99 -15.19 6.45 14.25
N LYS A 100 -14.77 6.51 15.52
CA LYS A 100 -13.49 7.10 15.90
C LYS A 100 -12.30 6.19 15.61
N ALA A 101 -12.49 4.87 15.65
CA ALA A 101 -11.41 3.97 15.27
C ALA A 101 -11.13 4.09 13.76
N ASN A 102 -9.84 4.07 13.41
CA ASN A 102 -9.44 4.19 12.02
C ASN A 102 -9.75 2.91 11.24
N SER A 103 -10.03 3.08 9.94
CA SER A 103 -10.09 2.02 8.94
C SER A 103 -11.17 0.95 9.14
N ILE A 104 -12.23 1.24 9.91
CA ILE A 104 -13.39 0.35 10.10
C ILE A 104 -14.01 -0.06 8.77
N CYS A 105 -14.21 0.89 7.85
CA CYS A 105 -14.85 0.65 6.55
C CYS A 105 -13.86 0.42 5.40
N GLY A 106 -12.58 0.20 5.72
CA GLY A 106 -11.53 0.02 4.72
C GLY A 106 -11.32 1.22 3.79
N VAL A 107 -10.59 0.97 2.69
CA VAL A 107 -10.25 1.99 1.70
C VAL A 107 -11.48 2.40 0.89
N TYR A 108 -11.65 3.70 0.62
CA TYR A 108 -12.81 4.29 -0.06
C TYR A 108 -14.19 3.98 0.58
N GLY A 109 -14.20 3.44 1.80
CA GLY A 109 -15.41 3.30 2.61
C GLY A 109 -15.58 4.50 3.54
N MET A 110 -16.83 4.73 3.94
CA MET A 110 -17.24 5.75 4.89
C MET A 110 -17.94 5.10 6.08
N CYS A 111 -17.41 5.35 7.27
CA CYS A 111 -18.06 4.97 8.53
C CYS A 111 -19.14 5.99 8.88
N SER A 112 -20.36 5.52 9.15
CA SER A 112 -21.45 6.35 9.63
C SER A 112 -21.98 5.81 10.96
N SER A 113 -22.17 6.68 11.94
CA SER A 113 -22.84 6.35 13.21
C SER A 113 -23.81 7.48 13.58
N PRO A 114 -25.04 7.45 13.05
CA PRO A 114 -26.03 8.51 13.29
C PRO A 114 -26.57 8.52 14.72
N ASP A 115 -26.67 7.35 15.34
CA ASP A 115 -27.14 7.12 16.72
C ASP A 115 -26.00 7.20 17.75
N ASN A 116 -24.74 7.26 17.29
CA ASN A 116 -23.54 7.16 18.13
C ASN A 116 -23.46 5.85 18.93
N GLU A 117 -24.17 4.81 18.49
CA GLU A 117 -24.21 3.49 19.11
C GLU A 117 -23.75 2.41 18.13
N THR A 118 -24.23 2.48 16.89
CA THR A 118 -23.93 1.49 15.85
C THR A 118 -23.18 2.13 14.69
N GLU A 119 -22.07 1.53 14.27
CA GLU A 119 -21.39 1.87 13.03
C GLU A 119 -21.97 1.12 11.82
N THR A 120 -22.02 1.82 10.70
CA THR A 120 -22.36 1.26 9.39
C THR A 120 -21.34 1.71 8.36
N CYS A 121 -21.07 0.86 7.37
CA CYS A 121 -20.14 1.15 6.30
C CYS A 121 -20.86 1.26 4.96
N ASN A 122 -20.62 2.36 4.26
CA ASN A 122 -21.07 2.57 2.89
C ASN A 122 -19.88 3.01 2.02
N CYS A 123 -19.92 2.69 0.73
CA CYS A 123 -18.90 3.19 -0.19
C CYS A 123 -19.08 4.69 -0.45
N LEU A 124 -17.97 5.39 -0.65
CA LEU A 124 -17.99 6.76 -1.13
C LEU A 124 -18.66 6.83 -2.52
N PRO A 125 -19.25 7.97 -2.89
CA PRO A 125 -19.77 8.18 -4.24
C PRO A 125 -18.77 7.80 -5.33
N GLY A 126 -19.25 7.17 -6.40
CA GLY A 126 -18.41 6.64 -7.48
C GLY A 126 -17.62 5.36 -7.16
N HIS A 127 -17.83 4.76 -5.98
CA HIS A 127 -17.16 3.55 -5.56
C HIS A 127 -18.17 2.43 -5.29
N THR A 128 -17.72 1.18 -5.46
CA THR A 128 -18.51 -0.04 -5.22
C THR A 128 -17.80 -0.96 -4.23
N PRO A 129 -18.52 -1.81 -3.48
CA PRO A 129 -17.90 -2.70 -2.51
C PRO A 129 -16.86 -3.62 -3.16
N LEU A 130 -15.76 -3.88 -2.45
CA LEU A 130 -14.81 -4.94 -2.81
C LEU A 130 -15.45 -6.32 -2.68
N ASP A 131 -16.26 -6.48 -1.63
CA ASP A 131 -17.06 -7.65 -1.34
C ASP A 131 -18.53 -7.22 -1.18
N PRO A 132 -19.42 -7.63 -2.10
CA PRO A 132 -20.85 -7.28 -2.03
C PRO A 132 -21.52 -7.73 -0.74
N ASP A 133 -21.02 -8.79 -0.10
CA ASP A 133 -21.60 -9.35 1.13
C ASP A 133 -21.02 -8.66 2.38
N ASN A 134 -19.94 -7.88 2.24
CA ASN A 134 -19.28 -7.23 3.37
C ASN A 134 -18.54 -5.94 2.98
N VAL A 135 -19.24 -4.80 3.14
CA VAL A 135 -18.72 -3.46 2.83
C VAL A 135 -17.56 -3.03 3.76
N PHE A 136 -17.43 -3.61 4.96
CA PHE A 136 -16.34 -3.28 5.89
C PHE A 136 -14.95 -3.64 5.32
N LYS A 137 -14.89 -4.52 4.32
CA LYS A 137 -13.64 -4.85 3.61
C LYS A 137 -13.12 -3.70 2.74
N GLY A 138 -13.92 -2.65 2.54
CA GLY A 138 -13.60 -1.50 1.71
C GLY A 138 -14.24 -1.56 0.34
N CYS A 139 -13.93 -0.54 -0.44
CA CYS A 139 -14.52 -0.26 -1.74
C CYS A 139 -13.43 -0.07 -2.79
N ARG A 140 -13.85 -0.12 -4.05
CA ARG A 140 -13.02 0.19 -5.22
C ARG A 140 -13.73 1.20 -6.12
N PRO A 141 -12.98 2.01 -6.89
CA PRO A 141 -13.60 2.86 -7.91
C PRO A 141 -14.46 2.02 -8.85
N GLU A 142 -15.68 2.47 -9.11
CA GLU A 142 -16.56 1.83 -10.11
C GLU A 142 -15.96 1.99 -11.51
N THR A 143 -15.43 3.19 -11.78
CA THR A 143 -14.75 3.55 -13.03
C THR A 143 -13.35 4.06 -12.72
N VAL A 144 -12.34 3.49 -13.38
CA VAL A 144 -10.96 4.00 -13.29
C VAL A 144 -10.83 5.18 -14.24
N MET A 145 -10.44 6.33 -13.71
CA MET A 145 -10.33 7.57 -14.45
C MET A 145 -8.93 8.19 -14.30
N ASN A 146 -8.37 8.71 -15.38
CA ASN A 146 -7.18 9.55 -15.32
C ASN A 146 -7.59 11.02 -15.29
N TYR A 147 -7.61 11.61 -14.09
CA TYR A 147 -7.97 13.02 -13.91
C TYR A 147 -6.97 14.00 -14.54
N CYS A 148 -5.76 13.57 -14.89
CA CYS A 148 -4.75 14.41 -15.55
C CYS A 148 -4.79 14.29 -17.08
N ALA A 149 -5.71 13.51 -17.65
CA ALA A 149 -5.85 13.44 -19.11
C ALA A 149 -6.40 14.75 -19.69
N GLU A 150 -6.07 15.05 -20.95
CA GLU A 150 -6.67 16.18 -21.67
C GLU A 150 -8.20 16.08 -21.67
N ASN A 151 -8.89 17.20 -21.42
CA ASN A 151 -10.35 17.30 -21.33
C ASN A 151 -10.99 16.35 -20.29
N SER A 152 -10.25 15.92 -19.27
CA SER A 152 -10.78 15.09 -18.18
C SER A 152 -11.88 15.79 -17.38
N ARG A 153 -11.86 17.13 -17.33
CA ARG A 153 -12.77 17.99 -16.56
C ARG A 153 -14.25 17.78 -16.90
N ASP A 154 -14.55 17.42 -18.14
CA ASP A 154 -15.93 17.21 -18.60
C ASP A 154 -16.45 15.80 -18.27
N ASN A 155 -15.60 14.93 -17.74
CA ASN A 155 -15.89 13.51 -17.53
C ASN A 155 -16.12 13.16 -16.05
N PHE A 156 -16.11 14.13 -15.14
CA PHE A 156 -16.41 13.94 -13.72
C PHE A 156 -17.20 15.12 -13.15
N THR A 157 -17.92 14.84 -12.08
CA THR A 157 -18.54 15.86 -11.22
C THR A 157 -17.87 15.86 -9.86
N VAL A 158 -18.16 16.88 -9.04
CA VAL A 158 -17.82 16.86 -7.61
C VAL A 158 -19.11 16.67 -6.84
N GLU A 159 -19.15 15.63 -6.02
CA GLU A 159 -20.22 15.39 -5.07
C GLU A 159 -19.87 15.92 -3.68
N LEU A 160 -20.90 16.42 -2.99
CA LEU A 160 -20.83 16.95 -1.63
C LEU A 160 -21.48 15.96 -0.67
N ILE A 161 -20.75 15.63 0.39
CA ILE A 161 -21.24 14.85 1.52
C ILE A 161 -21.26 15.77 2.74
N GLU A 162 -22.46 16.12 3.18
CA GLU A 162 -22.67 16.95 4.38
C GLU A 162 -22.32 16.16 5.65
N ASP A 163 -21.78 16.89 6.63
CA ASP A 163 -21.37 16.40 7.95
C ASP A 163 -20.39 15.23 7.90
N ALA A 164 -19.46 15.25 6.94
CA ALA A 164 -18.49 14.18 6.74
C ALA A 164 -17.07 14.73 6.58
N ASP A 165 -16.09 13.95 7.01
CA ASP A 165 -14.67 14.31 6.96
C ASP A 165 -13.81 13.12 6.51
N PHE A 166 -12.84 13.40 5.64
CA PHE A 166 -11.73 12.51 5.33
C PHE A 166 -10.64 12.70 6.39
N VAL A 167 -10.76 12.00 7.52
CA VAL A 167 -9.86 12.19 8.66
C VAL A 167 -8.44 11.79 8.27
N SER A 168 -7.50 12.73 8.42
CA SER A 168 -6.08 12.49 8.26
C SER A 168 -5.32 13.23 9.35
N ASP A 169 -4.13 12.72 9.66
CA ASP A 169 -3.15 13.53 10.38
C ASP A 169 -2.66 14.70 9.49
N SER A 170 -1.90 15.61 10.08
CA SER A 170 -1.35 16.79 9.38
C SER A 170 -0.39 16.43 8.23
N LEU A 171 0.05 15.17 8.12
CA LEU A 171 0.92 14.67 7.06
C LEU A 171 0.16 13.91 5.95
N GLY A 172 -1.08 13.50 6.22
CA GLY A 172 -1.93 12.77 5.28
C GLY A 172 -2.63 13.63 4.24
N ASP A 173 -2.67 14.95 4.45
CA ASP A 173 -3.18 15.90 3.45
C ASP A 173 -2.22 16.04 2.25
N LEU A 174 -2.80 16.17 1.07
CA LEU A 174 -2.06 16.49 -0.16
C LEU A 174 -1.63 17.96 -0.16
N GLY A 175 -2.48 18.83 0.40
CA GLY A 175 -2.21 20.24 0.56
C GLY A 175 -3.41 20.96 1.15
N GLN A 176 -3.21 22.21 1.54
CA GLN A 176 -4.22 23.05 2.18
C GLN A 176 -4.36 24.36 1.42
N VAL A 177 -5.59 24.87 1.36
CA VAL A 177 -5.91 26.22 0.87
C VAL A 177 -6.75 26.91 1.94
N ASP A 178 -6.27 28.07 2.40
CA ASP A 178 -6.91 28.85 3.46
C ASP A 178 -7.72 30.01 2.90
N HIS A 179 -8.63 30.53 3.72
CA HIS A 179 -9.46 31.71 3.42
C HIS A 179 -10.33 31.54 2.17
N VAL A 180 -10.81 30.33 1.93
CA VAL A 180 -11.65 30.00 0.77
C VAL A 180 -13.04 29.56 1.19
N ASP A 181 -14.04 29.86 0.37
CA ASP A 181 -15.37 29.29 0.52
C ASP A 181 -15.45 27.85 -0.03
N MET A 182 -16.64 27.24 0.06
CA MET A 182 -16.85 25.85 -0.37
C MET A 182 -16.74 25.70 -1.89
N GLU A 183 -17.22 26.66 -2.68
CA GLU A 183 -17.16 26.59 -4.15
C GLU A 183 -15.72 26.81 -4.64
N GLU A 184 -14.96 27.67 -3.98
CA GLU A 184 -13.52 27.84 -4.20
C GLU A 184 -12.74 26.57 -3.84
N CYS A 185 -13.09 25.88 -2.75
CA CYS A 185 -12.50 24.58 -2.42
C CYS A 185 -12.84 23.50 -3.47
N LYS A 186 -14.09 23.46 -3.93
CA LYS A 186 -14.53 22.60 -5.03
C LYS A 186 -13.75 22.87 -6.31
N LYS A 187 -13.54 24.14 -6.66
CA LYS A 187 -12.70 24.53 -7.79
C LYS A 187 -11.25 24.09 -7.58
N ALA A 188 -10.70 24.27 -6.38
CA ALA A 188 -9.33 23.88 -6.04
C ALA A 188 -9.09 22.37 -6.23
N ILE A 189 -10.08 21.52 -5.91
CA ILE A 189 -9.95 20.09 -6.23
C ILE A 189 -10.13 19.82 -7.71
N ILE A 190 -11.05 20.48 -8.43
CA ILE A 190 -11.23 20.29 -9.89
C ILE A 190 -9.93 20.61 -10.64
N ASP A 191 -9.25 21.70 -10.26
CA ASP A 191 -8.03 22.16 -10.91
C ASP A 191 -6.79 21.30 -10.59
N ASP A 192 -6.81 20.55 -9.48
CA ASP A 192 -5.73 19.64 -9.08
C ASP A 192 -6.03 18.19 -9.48
N CYS A 193 -5.34 17.67 -10.50
CA CYS A 193 -5.60 16.33 -11.00
C CYS A 193 -5.10 15.19 -10.08
N TYR A 194 -4.28 15.47 -9.06
CA TYR A 194 -3.84 14.49 -8.06
C TYR A 194 -4.75 14.44 -6.84
N SER A 195 -5.55 15.49 -6.62
CA SER A 195 -6.57 15.53 -5.56
C SER A 195 -7.84 14.82 -6.01
N LEU A 196 -8.21 13.75 -5.32
CA LEU A 196 -9.51 13.07 -5.53
C LEU A 196 -10.63 13.72 -4.70
N ALA A 197 -10.30 14.23 -3.53
CA ALA A 197 -11.25 14.72 -2.56
C ALA A 197 -10.67 15.85 -1.69
N ALA A 198 -11.54 16.58 -1.00
CA ALA A 198 -11.16 17.53 0.03
C ALA A 198 -12.19 17.58 1.16
N SER A 199 -11.73 17.96 2.35
CA SER A 199 -12.59 18.38 3.46
C SER A 199 -12.57 19.90 3.56
N TRP A 200 -13.72 20.53 3.54
CA TRP A 200 -13.88 21.97 3.79
C TRP A 200 -14.50 22.21 5.16
N ALA A 201 -13.80 22.99 5.99
CA ALA A 201 -14.29 23.44 7.30
C ALA A 201 -13.60 24.75 7.69
N ASN A 202 -14.34 25.67 8.33
CA ASN A 202 -13.79 26.94 8.83
C ASN A 202 -12.95 27.71 7.79
N SER A 203 -13.51 27.88 6.59
CA SER A 203 -12.84 28.53 5.44
C SER A 203 -11.49 27.92 5.04
N THR A 204 -11.26 26.66 5.41
CA THR A 204 -10.05 25.91 5.11
C THR A 204 -10.40 24.69 4.26
N CYS A 205 -9.77 24.57 3.10
CA CYS A 205 -9.90 23.44 2.20
C CYS A 205 -8.68 22.51 2.36
N ARG A 206 -8.88 21.30 2.88
CA ARG A 206 -7.83 20.28 3.02
C ARG A 206 -7.96 19.25 1.91
N LYS A 207 -7.08 19.31 0.92
CA LYS A 207 -7.02 18.35 -0.20
C LYS A 207 -6.43 17.04 0.31
N LYS A 208 -7.05 15.92 -0.08
CA LYS A 208 -6.73 14.59 0.46
C LYS A 208 -5.90 13.77 -0.52
N ARG A 209 -4.93 13.03 0.01
CA ARG A 209 -4.17 12.05 -0.78
C ARG A 209 -5.01 10.82 -1.03
N THR A 210 -4.72 10.13 -2.13
CA THR A 210 -5.28 8.80 -2.40
C THR A 210 -4.29 7.72 -1.96
N PRO A 211 -4.77 6.52 -1.58
CA PRO A 211 -6.18 6.15 -1.43
C PRO A 211 -6.86 6.85 -0.24
N LEU A 212 -8.18 7.10 -0.34
CA LEU A 212 -8.93 7.71 0.76
C LEU A 212 -9.22 6.67 1.83
N VAL A 213 -8.91 7.00 3.08
CA VAL A 213 -9.11 6.16 4.26
C VAL A 213 -9.73 6.99 5.38
N ASN A 214 -10.31 6.32 6.38
CA ASN A 214 -10.85 6.95 7.59
C ASN A 214 -11.92 8.02 7.32
N THR A 215 -12.67 7.90 6.22
CA THR A 215 -13.81 8.78 6.00
C THR A 215 -14.87 8.48 7.04
N LYS A 216 -15.35 9.50 7.74
CA LYS A 216 -16.40 9.34 8.74
C LYS A 216 -17.49 10.38 8.63
N LYS A 217 -18.70 9.96 9.00
CA LYS A 217 -19.90 10.77 9.13
C LYS A 217 -20.55 10.49 10.48
N SER A 218 -20.39 11.41 11.41
CA SER A 218 -20.67 11.19 12.82
C SER A 218 -20.91 12.52 13.54
N VAL A 219 -21.23 12.48 14.83
CA VAL A 219 -21.47 13.70 15.62
C VAL A 219 -20.23 14.61 15.60
N SER A 220 -19.02 14.05 15.55
CA SER A 220 -17.77 14.81 15.52
C SER A 220 -17.47 15.51 14.18
N THR A 221 -18.18 15.19 13.10
CA THR A 221 -17.96 15.78 11.77
C THR A 221 -19.03 16.78 11.35
N LYS A 222 -19.94 17.14 12.27
CA LYS A 222 -20.99 18.13 12.01
C LYS A 222 -20.40 19.45 11.51
N GLY A 223 -20.99 19.98 10.43
CA GLY A 223 -20.57 21.23 9.78
C GLY A 223 -19.36 21.09 8.85
N ILE A 224 -18.73 19.91 8.76
CA ILE A 224 -17.66 19.64 7.80
C ILE A 224 -18.28 19.18 6.48
N LYS A 225 -17.76 19.72 5.37
CA LYS A 225 -18.20 19.40 4.00
C LYS A 225 -17.14 18.57 3.29
N ALA A 226 -17.43 17.30 3.04
CA ALA A 226 -16.55 16.44 2.26
C ALA A 226 -16.91 16.54 0.77
N LEU A 227 -15.93 16.86 -0.06
CA LEU A 227 -16.06 16.98 -1.51
C LEU A 227 -15.28 15.86 -2.18
N ILE A 228 -15.87 15.15 -3.14
CA ILE A 228 -15.22 14.04 -3.85
C ILE A 228 -15.50 14.10 -5.35
N LYS A 229 -14.48 13.88 -6.17
CA LYS A 229 -14.66 13.73 -7.62
C LYS A 229 -15.27 12.37 -7.95
N VAL A 230 -16.32 12.38 -8.75
CA VAL A 230 -17.05 11.18 -9.18
C VAL A 230 -17.08 11.15 -10.71
N PRO A 231 -16.56 10.09 -11.36
CA PRO A 231 -16.67 9.95 -12.80
C PRO A 231 -18.14 9.96 -13.24
N ILE A 232 -18.46 10.74 -14.27
CA ILE A 232 -19.80 10.73 -14.88
C ILE A 232 -19.98 9.36 -15.55
N LYS A 233 -21.07 8.66 -15.22
CA LYS A 233 -21.46 7.46 -15.97
C LYS A 233 -21.88 7.91 -17.36
N VAL A 234 -20.96 7.89 -18.32
CA VAL A 234 -21.32 8.01 -19.73
C VAL A 234 -22.14 6.75 -20.04
N PRO A 235 -23.40 6.85 -20.47
CA PRO A 235 -24.09 5.70 -21.05
C PRO A 235 -23.17 5.18 -22.15
N ILE A 236 -22.78 3.90 -22.08
CA ILE A 236 -22.05 3.29 -23.18
C ILE A 236 -23.03 3.28 -24.35
N ASN A 237 -23.02 4.35 -25.15
CA ASN A 237 -23.65 4.32 -26.45
C ASN A 237 -22.76 3.37 -27.27
N PRO A 238 -23.28 2.23 -27.76
CA PRO A 238 -22.49 1.24 -28.48
C PRO A 238 -21.81 1.81 -29.75
N ASP A 239 -22.18 3.04 -30.16
CA ASP A 239 -21.66 3.75 -31.34
C ASP A 239 -20.42 4.63 -31.09
N ILE A 240 -19.87 4.69 -29.87
CA ILE A 240 -18.56 5.35 -29.69
C ILE A 240 -17.48 4.39 -30.20
N PRO A 241 -16.70 4.75 -31.25
CA PRO A 241 -15.65 3.88 -31.74
C PRO A 241 -14.66 3.64 -30.60
N LYS A 242 -14.46 2.35 -30.26
CA LYS A 242 -13.35 1.91 -29.40
C LYS A 242 -12.09 2.67 -29.79
N PRO A 243 -11.27 3.15 -28.83
CA PRO A 243 -10.02 3.83 -29.14
C PRO A 243 -9.25 2.99 -30.14
N THR A 244 -9.10 3.55 -31.34
CA THR A 244 -8.46 2.90 -32.47
C THR A 244 -7.05 2.53 -32.06
N ASN A 245 -6.76 1.23 -32.15
CA ASN A 245 -5.46 0.58 -32.02
C ASN A 245 -4.33 1.50 -31.54
N LYS A 246 -3.94 1.39 -30.26
CA LYS A 246 -2.57 1.73 -29.87
C LYS A 246 -1.66 1.05 -30.89
N LYS A 247 -0.87 1.84 -31.65
CA LYS A 247 0.08 1.31 -32.62
C LYS A 247 0.79 0.13 -31.96
N LYS A 248 0.61 -1.07 -32.52
CA LYS A 248 1.18 -2.31 -31.97
C LYS A 248 2.68 -2.05 -31.81
N PHE A 249 3.14 -1.90 -30.57
CA PHE A 249 4.56 -1.74 -30.29
C PHE A 249 5.22 -3.02 -30.78
N ASN A 250 6.06 -2.93 -31.81
CA ASN A 250 6.68 -4.09 -32.43
C ASN A 250 7.78 -4.60 -31.47
N SER A 251 7.36 -5.28 -30.41
CA SER A 251 8.22 -5.84 -29.36
C SER A 251 9.34 -6.71 -29.94
N ARG A 252 9.07 -7.39 -31.05
CA ARG A 252 10.05 -8.19 -31.78
C ARG A 252 11.18 -7.34 -32.38
N ALA A 253 10.88 -6.19 -32.97
CA ALA A 253 11.91 -5.28 -33.50
C ALA A 253 12.75 -4.66 -32.37
N PHE A 254 12.13 -4.36 -31.23
CA PHE A 254 12.85 -3.82 -30.08
C PHE A 254 13.78 -4.86 -29.42
N LEU A 255 13.36 -6.13 -29.36
CA LEU A 255 14.19 -7.25 -28.88
C LEU A 255 15.36 -7.54 -29.82
N GLU A 256 15.15 -7.45 -31.14
CA GLU A 256 16.22 -7.57 -32.14
C GLU A 256 17.26 -6.46 -31.96
N ILE A 257 16.81 -5.20 -31.87
CA ILE A 257 17.70 -4.04 -31.66
C ILE A 257 18.45 -4.16 -30.33
N GLY A 258 17.77 -4.54 -29.24
CA GLY A 258 18.39 -4.75 -27.93
C GLY A 258 19.45 -5.86 -27.94
N SER A 259 19.21 -6.96 -28.66
CA SER A 259 20.16 -8.06 -28.83
C SER A 259 21.43 -7.62 -29.58
N ILE A 260 21.26 -6.82 -30.63
CA ILE A 260 22.38 -6.29 -31.42
C ILE A 260 23.24 -5.36 -30.56
N ILE A 261 22.63 -4.43 -29.82
CA ILE A 261 23.33 -3.48 -28.95
C ILE A 261 24.08 -4.20 -27.82
N SER A 262 23.46 -5.22 -27.21
CA SER A 262 24.10 -6.01 -26.16
C SER A 262 25.33 -6.76 -26.68
N SER A 263 25.23 -7.34 -27.88
CA SER A 263 26.31 -8.08 -28.51
C SER A 263 27.50 -7.19 -28.88
N THR A 264 27.25 -5.99 -29.42
CA THR A 264 28.32 -5.03 -29.73
C THR A 264 29.00 -4.50 -28.47
N LEU A 265 28.25 -4.19 -27.42
CA LEU A 265 28.83 -3.78 -26.14
C LEU A 265 29.70 -4.88 -25.52
N ALA A 266 29.22 -6.12 -25.50
CA ALA A 266 30.00 -7.25 -24.98
C ALA A 266 31.32 -7.46 -25.76
N PHE A 267 31.29 -7.29 -27.08
CA PHE A 267 32.49 -7.36 -27.91
C PHE A 267 33.48 -6.23 -27.59
N LEU A 268 33.01 -4.99 -27.44
CA LEU A 268 33.86 -3.85 -27.09
C LEU A 268 34.50 -4.03 -25.71
N PHE A 269 33.75 -4.50 -24.71
CA PHE A 269 34.30 -4.80 -23.39
C PHE A 269 35.31 -5.94 -23.42
N GLY A 270 35.07 -6.98 -24.24
CA GLY A 270 36.03 -8.07 -24.45
C GLY A 270 37.34 -7.58 -25.06
N VAL A 271 37.27 -6.74 -26.10
CA VAL A 271 38.47 -6.15 -26.73
C VAL A 271 39.21 -5.24 -25.76
N ALA A 272 38.51 -4.38 -25.02
CA ALA A 272 39.11 -3.54 -24.00
C ALA A 272 39.78 -4.39 -22.91
N ALA A 273 39.12 -5.42 -22.42
CA ALA A 273 39.68 -6.33 -21.42
C ALA A 273 40.96 -7.01 -21.93
N ILE A 274 41.01 -7.44 -23.19
CA ILE A 274 42.24 -8.01 -23.79
C ILE A 274 43.34 -6.96 -23.92
N TYR A 275 43.00 -5.75 -24.37
CA TYR A 275 43.97 -4.68 -24.57
C TYR A 275 44.62 -4.19 -23.26
N TYR A 276 43.81 -4.09 -22.20
CA TYR A 276 44.26 -3.65 -20.88
C TYR A 276 44.75 -4.79 -19.97
N ASN A 277 44.60 -6.05 -20.37
CA ASN A 277 45.12 -7.18 -19.57
C ASN A 277 46.65 -7.30 -19.70
N PRO A 278 47.41 -7.15 -18.60
CA PRO A 278 48.87 -7.18 -18.61
C PRO A 278 49.47 -8.52 -19.09
N ALA A 279 48.73 -9.63 -18.99
CA ALA A 279 49.16 -10.92 -19.54
C ALA A 279 49.03 -10.97 -21.08
N ALA A 280 47.98 -10.38 -21.66
CA ALA A 280 47.76 -10.33 -23.10
C ALA A 280 48.73 -9.36 -23.81
N GLN A 281 49.07 -8.24 -23.17
CA GLN A 281 50.09 -7.31 -23.67
C GLN A 281 51.48 -7.97 -23.86
N ARG A 282 51.81 -8.98 -23.05
CA ARG A 282 53.06 -9.76 -23.19
C ARG A 282 53.09 -10.60 -24.46
N PHE A 283 51.94 -11.01 -24.98
CA PHE A 283 51.83 -11.74 -26.25
C PHE A 283 51.80 -10.80 -27.46
N ILE A 284 51.11 -9.65 -27.35
CA ILE A 284 51.05 -8.64 -28.43
C ILE A 284 52.42 -7.98 -28.68
N LYS A 285 53.26 -7.85 -27.64
CA LYS A 285 54.64 -7.32 -27.78
C LYS A 285 55.68 -8.34 -28.26
N ARG A 286 55.34 -9.62 -28.44
CA ARG A 286 56.27 -10.60 -29.03
C ARG A 286 56.19 -10.52 -30.56
N LYS A 287 57.14 -9.81 -31.17
CA LYS A 287 57.42 -9.91 -32.61
C LYS A 287 57.74 -11.36 -32.99
N PRO A 288 57.38 -11.83 -34.20
CA PRO A 288 57.74 -13.17 -34.65
C PRO A 288 59.25 -13.32 -34.72
N CYS A 289 59.77 -14.41 -34.14
CA CYS A 289 61.17 -14.78 -34.27
C CYS A 289 61.39 -15.38 -35.65
N ASN A 290 62.03 -14.63 -36.56
CA ASN A 290 62.59 -15.18 -37.79
C ASN A 290 63.80 -16.04 -37.43
N VAL A 291 63.68 -17.37 -37.58
CA VAL A 291 64.84 -18.27 -37.63
C VAL A 291 64.82 -18.96 -38.99
N LEU A 292 65.79 -18.58 -39.82
CA LEU A 292 66.19 -19.28 -41.03
C LEU A 292 66.83 -20.61 -40.66
N TRP A 293 66.20 -21.74 -40.99
CA TRP A 293 66.92 -22.94 -41.36
C TRP A 293 66.16 -23.68 -42.46
N GLY A 294 66.85 -23.85 -43.59
CA GLY A 294 66.37 -24.64 -44.71
C GLY A 294 66.46 -26.13 -44.45
N TYR A 295 65.99 -26.86 -45.47
CA TYR A 295 65.98 -28.31 -45.67
C TYR A 295 64.70 -29.06 -45.28
N TYR A 296 63.96 -29.42 -46.35
CA TYR A 296 63.15 -30.62 -46.58
C TYR A 296 62.23 -31.09 -45.43
N PHE A 297 60.92 -30.99 -45.64
CA PHE A 297 60.06 -32.18 -45.66
C PHE A 297 58.76 -31.90 -46.42
N LYS A 298 58.62 -32.61 -47.53
CA LYS A 298 57.40 -32.72 -48.33
C LYS A 298 56.50 -33.73 -47.64
N HIS A 299 55.32 -33.34 -47.14
CA HIS A 299 54.21 -34.27 -46.97
C HIS A 299 52.86 -33.63 -47.29
N ARG A 300 52.23 -34.23 -48.29
CA ARG A 300 50.88 -34.05 -48.82
C ARG A 300 49.91 -34.82 -47.93
N ILE A 301 48.91 -34.17 -47.33
CA ILE A 301 47.64 -34.78 -46.85
C ILE A 301 46.54 -33.69 -46.97
N VAL A 302 45.83 -33.61 -48.10
CA VAL A 302 44.46 -34.10 -48.35
C VAL A 302 43.43 -33.60 -47.33
N LEU A 303 42.68 -32.57 -47.76
CA LEU A 303 41.41 -32.13 -47.17
C LEU A 303 40.39 -33.28 -47.23
N LYS A 304 39.70 -33.53 -46.12
CA LYS A 304 38.49 -34.37 -46.10
C LYS A 304 37.32 -33.49 -45.69
N GLU A 305 36.54 -33.05 -46.67
CA GLU A 305 35.15 -32.67 -46.42
C GLU A 305 34.37 -33.93 -46.04
N VAL A 306 33.68 -33.89 -44.90
CA VAL A 306 32.61 -34.84 -44.60
C VAL A 306 31.38 -34.01 -44.24
N GLY A 307 30.37 -34.12 -45.10
CA GLY A 307 29.12 -33.38 -45.02
C GLY A 307 28.15 -33.91 -43.95
N ARG A 308 27.13 -33.08 -43.69
CA ARG A 308 25.83 -33.43 -43.06
C ARG A 308 25.41 -34.83 -43.51
N PRO A 309 25.23 -35.81 -42.60
CA PRO A 309 24.04 -35.81 -41.75
C PRO A 309 24.21 -36.58 -40.43
N GLU A 310 24.58 -35.93 -39.32
CA GLU A 310 24.33 -36.46 -37.97
C GLU A 310 23.84 -35.34 -37.03
N LEU A 311 22.80 -34.65 -37.49
CA LEU A 311 22.03 -33.70 -36.70
C LEU A 311 20.80 -34.44 -36.14
N LYS A 312 20.94 -35.25 -35.07
CA LYS A 312 19.77 -35.77 -34.33
C LYS A 312 19.95 -36.29 -32.89
N PRO A 313 21.14 -36.52 -32.29
CA PRO A 313 21.20 -36.86 -30.86
C PRO A 313 21.52 -35.68 -29.91
N ALA A 314 21.98 -34.53 -30.41
CA ALA A 314 22.44 -33.42 -29.54
C ALA A 314 21.34 -32.51 -28.99
N ILE A 315 20.14 -32.53 -29.60
CA ILE A 315 19.02 -31.63 -29.24
C ILE A 315 18.26 -32.15 -28.00
N HIS A 316 18.29 -33.46 -27.73
CA HIS A 316 17.58 -34.04 -26.58
C HIS A 316 18.27 -33.80 -25.23
N ARG A 317 19.57 -33.48 -25.22
CA ARG A 317 20.35 -33.21 -24.01
C ARG A 317 20.26 -31.75 -23.51
N TRP A 318 19.81 -30.83 -24.37
CA TRP A 318 19.62 -29.42 -24.03
C TRP A 318 18.25 -29.08 -23.42
N HIS A 319 17.21 -29.88 -23.69
CA HIS A 319 15.86 -29.63 -23.15
C HIS A 319 15.72 -29.98 -21.65
N HIS A 320 16.43 -31.02 -21.18
CA HIS A 320 16.38 -31.41 -19.76
C HIS A 320 17.09 -30.41 -18.82
N GLN A 321 18.10 -29.69 -19.31
CA GLN A 321 18.87 -28.74 -18.50
C GLN A 321 18.12 -27.41 -18.27
N LYS A 322 17.21 -27.02 -19.18
CA LYS A 322 16.35 -25.84 -19.03
C LYS A 322 15.20 -26.04 -18.03
N ILE A 323 14.65 -27.25 -17.91
CA ILE A 323 13.56 -27.55 -16.98
C ILE A 323 14.06 -27.63 -15.52
N PHE A 324 15.32 -28.05 -15.31
CA PHE A 324 15.93 -28.11 -13.98
C PHE A 324 16.28 -26.72 -13.41
N MET A 325 16.69 -25.75 -14.24
CA MET A 325 16.96 -24.37 -13.78
C MET A 325 15.67 -23.59 -13.47
N ALA A 326 14.58 -23.80 -14.22
CA ALA A 326 13.30 -23.11 -13.97
C ALA A 326 12.61 -23.54 -12.66
N ARG A 327 12.80 -24.79 -12.22
CA ARG A 327 12.26 -25.28 -10.93
C ARG A 327 13.01 -24.75 -9.70
N ASN A 328 14.30 -24.43 -9.83
CA ASN A 328 15.09 -23.89 -8.71
C ASN A 328 14.94 -22.37 -8.53
N MET A 329 14.52 -21.63 -9.57
CA MET A 329 14.23 -20.20 -9.45
C MET A 329 12.83 -19.88 -8.87
N MET A 330 11.87 -20.81 -8.89
CA MET A 330 10.55 -20.60 -8.23
C MET A 330 10.49 -21.00 -6.75
N LYS A 331 11.56 -21.58 -6.18
CA LYS A 331 11.67 -21.86 -4.73
C LYS A 331 12.41 -20.78 -3.93
N ALA A 332 13.00 -19.79 -4.59
CA ALA A 332 13.75 -18.70 -3.94
C ALA A 332 12.96 -17.39 -3.76
N HIS A 333 11.65 -17.39 -4.07
CA HIS A 333 10.75 -16.24 -3.89
C HIS A 333 9.61 -16.50 -2.88
N ARG A 334 9.78 -17.50 -2.01
CA ARG A 334 8.86 -17.77 -0.91
C ARG A 334 9.66 -18.14 0.35
N VAL A 335 10.34 -17.15 0.91
CA VAL A 335 10.66 -16.99 2.34
C VAL A 335 10.46 -15.52 2.66
#